data_AF-A0A4U1EDX8-F1
#
_entry.id   AF-A0A4U1EDX8-F1
#
_cell.length_a   1.000
_cell.length_b   1.000
_cell.length_c   1.000
_cell.angle_alpha   90.00
_cell.angle_beta   90.00
_cell.angle_gamma   90.00
#
_symmetry.space_group_name_H-M   'P 1'
#
loop_
_entity.id
_entity.type
_entity.pdbx_description
1 polymer ?
#
loop_
_entity_poly.entity_id
_entity_poly.type
_entity_poly.pdbx_seq_one_letter_code
_entity_poly.pdbx_strand_id
1 'polypeptide(L)'
;MKEKDVLKFLAAETHLGGTNLDFQMEQYIYKRKSDGIYIINLKGTWEKLLLEARAIVAIENPADVSVISSRNTGQRAGLKFAAATRATPIAGCFTPGTFTNQIQAAFREPRLLVITDPRADHQTLTGASYANLTTIALCNADSPL
;
A
#
# COMPACT_ATOMS: atom_id res chain seq x y z
N MET A 1 9.69 13.45 -12.01
CA MET A 1 10.61 12.97 -10.97
C MET A 1 11.82 13.89 -10.92
N LYS A 2 12.13 14.47 -9.76
CA LYS A 2 13.32 15.32 -9.61
C LYS A 2 14.51 14.46 -9.16
N GLU A 3 15.73 14.92 -9.45
CA GLU A 3 16.96 14.20 -9.08
C GLU A 3 17.05 13.91 -7.57
N LYS A 4 16.65 14.87 -6.73
CA LYS A 4 16.60 14.71 -5.27
C LYS A 4 15.66 13.59 -4.82
N ASP A 5 14.60 13.31 -5.56
CA ASP A 5 13.65 12.23 -5.23
C ASP A 5 14.24 10.86 -5.56
N VAL A 6 14.96 10.76 -6.69
CA VAL A 6 15.68 9.54 -7.10
C VAL A 6 16.73 9.16 -6.06
N LEU A 7 17.51 10.13 -5.60
CA LEU A 7 18.54 9.88 -4.58
C LEU A 7 17.94 9.31 -3.30
N LYS A 8 16.74 9.74 -2.89
CA LYS A 8 16.03 9.18 -1.73
C LYS A 8 15.55 7.76 -1.97
N PHE A 9 15.04 7.44 -3.16
CA PHE A 9 14.66 6.07 -3.52
C PHE A 9 15.87 5.13 -3.50
N LEU A 10 17.01 5.58 -4.01
CA LEU A 10 18.24 4.80 -3.98
C LEU A 10 18.76 4.61 -2.56
N ALA A 11 18.76 5.67 -1.74
CA ALA A 11 19.21 5.62 -0.35
C ALA A 11 18.32 4.74 0.55
N ALA A 12 17.01 4.69 0.28
CA ALA A 12 16.06 3.83 0.97
C ALA A 12 15.92 2.44 0.33
N GLU A 13 16.77 2.11 -0.66
CA GLU A 13 16.82 0.81 -1.33
C GLU A 13 15.50 0.35 -1.97
N THR A 14 14.58 1.26 -2.28
CA THR A 14 13.22 0.92 -2.78
C THR A 14 13.22 0.26 -4.16
N HIS A 15 14.34 0.32 -4.87
CA HIS A 15 14.54 -0.31 -6.17
C HIS A 15 14.89 -1.80 -6.05
N LEU A 16 15.24 -2.28 -4.85
CA LEU A 16 15.52 -3.68 -4.58
C LEU A 16 14.21 -4.39 -4.23
N GLY A 17 13.82 -5.35 -5.06
CA GLY A 17 12.66 -6.20 -4.82
C GLY A 17 13.02 -7.51 -4.12
N GLY A 18 12.12 -8.49 -4.21
CA GLY A 18 12.36 -9.86 -3.75
C GLY A 18 13.26 -10.69 -4.67
N THR A 19 13.56 -11.92 -4.24
CA THR A 19 14.24 -12.94 -5.06
C THR A 19 13.28 -13.73 -5.94
N ASN A 20 12.01 -13.75 -5.56
CA ASN A 20 10.90 -14.32 -6.32
C ASN A 20 10.14 -13.22 -7.05
N LEU A 21 9.44 -13.61 -8.12
CA LEU A 21 8.65 -12.72 -8.95
C LEU A 21 7.28 -13.33 -9.17
N ASP A 22 6.24 -12.55 -8.90
CA ASP A 22 4.88 -12.84 -9.36
C ASP A 22 4.71 -12.44 -10.83
N PHE A 23 3.97 -13.23 -11.60
CA PHE A 23 3.81 -13.02 -13.04
C PHE A 23 3.13 -11.68 -13.38
N GLN A 24 2.22 -11.18 -12.52
CA GLN A 24 1.55 -9.90 -12.74
C GLN A 24 2.45 -8.71 -12.39
N MET A 25 3.44 -8.94 -11.54
CA MET A 25 4.43 -7.94 -11.14
C MET A 25 5.57 -7.78 -12.16
N GLU A 26 5.70 -8.69 -13.13
CA GLU A 26 6.76 -8.67 -14.15
C GLU A 26 6.84 -7.34 -14.90
N GLN A 27 5.69 -6.72 -15.20
CA GLN A 27 5.62 -5.42 -15.87
C GLN A 27 6.29 -4.26 -15.11
N TYR A 28 6.49 -4.40 -13.79
CA TYR A 28 7.11 -3.39 -12.94
C TYR A 28 8.61 -3.64 -12.73
N ILE A 29 9.13 -4.77 -13.18
CA ILE A 29 10.53 -5.17 -13.05
C ILE A 29 11.35 -4.59 -14.20
N TYR A 30 12.55 -4.11 -13.87
CA TYR A 30 13.54 -3.67 -14.86
C TYR A 30 14.47 -4.80 -15.28
N LYS A 31 15.13 -5.46 -14.32
CA LYS A 31 16.03 -6.60 -14.57
C LYS A 31 16.30 -7.40 -13.30
N ARG A 32 16.87 -8.59 -13.44
CA ARG A 32 17.38 -9.41 -12.32
C ARG A 32 18.90 -9.20 -12.16
N LYS A 33 19.39 -9.05 -10.94
CA LYS A 33 20.83 -9.06 -10.62
C LYS A 33 21.39 -10.48 -10.64
N SER A 34 22.72 -10.61 -10.69
CA SER A 34 23.45 -11.87 -10.50
C SER A 34 23.07 -12.56 -9.19
N ASP A 35 22.80 -11.77 -8.15
CA ASP A 35 22.50 -12.26 -6.80
C ASP A 35 21.06 -12.77 -6.66
N GLY A 36 20.30 -12.79 -7.76
CA GLY A 36 18.93 -13.30 -7.82
C GLY A 36 17.85 -12.28 -7.45
N ILE A 37 18.21 -11.10 -6.94
CA ILE A 37 17.30 -10.00 -6.58
C ILE A 37 16.76 -9.30 -7.84
N TYR A 38 15.45 -9.07 -7.89
CA TYR A 38 14.81 -8.28 -8.93
C TYR A 38 14.94 -6.78 -8.65
N ILE A 39 15.29 -6.00 -9.69
CA ILE A 39 15.34 -4.54 -9.64
C ILE A 39 14.01 -4.01 -10.17
N ILE A 40 13.33 -3.19 -9.38
CA ILE A 40 12.06 -2.53 -9.74
C ILE A 40 12.35 -1.27 -10.55
N ASN A 41 11.55 -1.01 -11.58
CA ASN A 41 11.67 0.18 -12.41
C ASN A 41 11.14 1.43 -11.67
N LEU A 42 12.06 2.27 -11.18
CA LEU A 42 11.74 3.50 -10.45
C LEU A 42 10.84 4.47 -11.22
N LYS A 43 10.98 4.55 -12.56
CA LYS A 43 10.12 5.42 -13.37
C LYS A 43 8.67 4.95 -13.31
N GLY A 44 8.45 3.64 -13.46
CA GLY A 44 7.12 3.03 -13.33
C GLY A 44 6.53 3.19 -11.93
N THR A 45 7.34 3.01 -10.89
CA THR A 45 6.94 3.25 -9.49
C THR A 45 6.45 4.69 -9.29
N TRP A 46 7.16 5.67 -9.85
CA TRP A 46 6.78 7.08 -9.71
C TRP A 46 5.48 7.43 -10.43
N GLU A 47 5.26 6.86 -11.61
CA GLU A 47 4.00 7.05 -12.35
C GLU A 47 2.81 6.45 -11.58
N LYS A 48 2.98 5.28 -10.97
CA LYS A 48 1.95 4.66 -10.12
C LYS A 48 1.71 5.45 -8.84
N LEU A 49 2.76 5.92 -8.17
CA LEU A 49 2.63 6.75 -6.97
C LEU A 49 1.86 8.05 -7.24
N LEU A 50 2.05 8.67 -8.40
CA LEU A 50 1.26 9.85 -8.81
C LEU A 50 -0.20 9.49 -9.10
N LEU A 51 -0.48 8.33 -9.69
CA LEU A 51 -1.85 7.87 -9.93
C LEU A 51 -2.60 7.64 -8.62
N GLU A 52 -1.96 7.01 -7.65
CA GLU A 52 -2.51 6.77 -6.31
C GLU A 52 -2.76 8.08 -5.56
N ALA A 53 -1.81 9.02 -5.61
CA ALA A 53 -1.97 10.32 -5.00
C ALA A 53 -3.21 11.07 -5.56
N ARG A 54 -3.48 10.95 -6.87
CA ARG A 54 -4.69 11.52 -7.48
C ARG A 54 -5.96 10.83 -6.98
N ALA A 55 -5.94 9.50 -6.83
CA ALA A 55 -7.08 8.77 -6.29
C ALA A 55 -7.40 9.17 -4.84
N ILE A 56 -6.37 9.37 -4.01
CA ILE A 56 -6.53 9.83 -2.62
C ILE A 56 -7.11 11.26 -2.58
N VAL A 57 -6.59 12.17 -3.40
CA VAL A 57 -7.06 13.57 -3.45
C VAL A 57 -8.47 13.70 -4.02
N ALA A 58 -8.93 12.74 -4.84
CA ALA A 58 -10.28 12.74 -5.39
C ALA A 58 -11.37 12.48 -4.33
N ILE A 59 -11.03 11.98 -3.14
CA ILE A 59 -11.98 11.80 -2.05
C ILE A 59 -12.19 13.13 -1.33
N GLU A 60 -13.44 13.61 -1.31
CA GLU A 60 -13.81 14.90 -0.71
C GLU A 60 -13.50 14.96 0.80
N ASN A 61 -13.87 13.92 1.55
CA ASN A 61 -13.57 13.81 2.97
C ASN A 61 -12.30 12.97 3.18
N PRO A 62 -11.18 13.56 3.60
CA PRO A 62 -9.93 12.81 3.78
C PRO A 62 -10.05 11.72 4.86
N ALA A 63 -10.96 11.86 5.82
CA ALA A 63 -11.16 10.85 6.87
C ALA A 63 -11.75 9.53 6.34
N ASP A 64 -12.38 9.56 5.17
CA ASP A 64 -12.93 8.37 4.49
C ASP A 64 -11.83 7.55 3.79
N VAL A 65 -10.59 8.03 3.80
CA VAL A 65 -9.42 7.24 3.39
C VAL A 65 -8.89 6.51 4.62
N SER A 66 -8.77 5.19 4.55
CA SER A 66 -8.18 4.38 5.62
C SER A 66 -6.82 3.83 5.24
N VAL A 67 -5.85 3.96 6.14
CA VAL A 67 -4.48 3.46 5.94
C VAL A 67 -4.19 2.35 6.92
N ILE A 68 -3.79 1.19 6.41
CA ILE A 68 -3.77 -0.06 7.15
C ILE A 68 -2.41 -0.71 7.04
N SER A 69 -1.90 -1.13 8.20
CA SER A 69 -0.66 -1.89 8.27
C SER A 69 -0.66 -2.80 9.49
N SER A 70 -0.67 -4.10 9.26
CA SER A 70 -0.41 -5.09 10.32
C SER A 70 1.07 -5.20 10.64
N ARG A 71 1.95 -4.99 9.65
CA ARG A 71 3.40 -5.11 9.81
C ARG A 71 3.96 -4.02 10.72
N ASN A 72 4.77 -4.43 11.70
CA ASN A 72 5.43 -3.52 12.64
C ASN A 72 6.26 -2.42 11.94
N THR A 73 6.83 -2.72 10.76
CA THR A 73 7.59 -1.75 9.94
C THR A 73 6.72 -0.63 9.37
N GLY A 74 5.47 -0.94 9.02
CA GLY A 74 4.54 0.01 8.38
C GLY A 74 3.63 0.75 9.36
N GLN A 75 3.42 0.24 10.57
CA GLN A 75 2.52 0.84 11.57
C GLN A 75 2.82 2.32 11.85
N ARG A 76 4.08 2.65 12.16
CA ARG A 76 4.46 4.05 12.46
C ARG A 76 4.32 4.95 11.23
N ALA A 77 4.67 4.44 10.05
CA ALA A 77 4.52 5.17 8.80
C ALA A 77 3.05 5.47 8.51
N GLY A 78 2.16 4.50 8.68
CA GLY A 78 0.71 4.65 8.53
C GLY A 78 0.13 5.71 9.47
N LEU A 79 0.51 5.68 10.75
CA LEU A 79 0.08 6.71 11.72
C LEU A 79 0.54 8.13 11.33
N LYS A 80 1.80 8.27 10.87
CA LYS A 80 2.33 9.57 10.45
C LYS A 80 1.72 10.05 9.14
N PHE A 81 1.48 9.15 8.20
CA PHE A 81 0.79 9.45 6.95
C PHE A 81 -0.63 9.94 7.23
N ALA A 82 -1.39 9.18 8.03
CA ALA A 82 -2.75 9.54 8.40
C ALA A 82 -2.83 10.89 9.13
N ALA A 83 -1.90 11.17 10.05
CA ALA A 83 -1.82 12.47 10.71
C ALA A 83 -1.55 13.63 9.73
N ALA A 84 -0.74 13.41 8.69
CA ALA A 84 -0.42 14.43 7.70
C ALA A 84 -1.55 14.66 6.69
N THR A 85 -2.26 13.60 6.27
CA THR A 85 -3.32 13.67 5.26
C THR A 85 -4.72 13.84 5.85
N ARG A 86 -4.88 13.66 7.17
CA ARG A 86 -6.15 13.54 7.89
C ARG A 86 -6.96 12.29 7.51
N ALA A 87 -6.26 11.25 7.05
CA ALA A 87 -6.82 9.92 6.86
C ALA A 87 -7.01 9.19 8.20
N THR A 88 -7.76 8.08 8.18
CA THR A 88 -7.99 7.24 9.36
C THR A 88 -6.97 6.10 9.41
N PRO A 89 -6.07 6.04 10.41
CA PRO A 89 -5.12 4.94 10.52
C PRO A 89 -5.72 3.74 11.24
N ILE A 90 -5.43 2.54 10.73
CA ILE A 90 -5.65 1.26 11.41
C ILE A 90 -4.28 0.57 11.50
N ALA A 91 -3.60 0.80 12.62
CA ALA A 91 -2.28 0.24 12.88
C ALA A 91 -2.39 -1.00 13.78
N GLY A 92 -1.67 -2.06 13.40
CA GLY A 92 -1.62 -3.30 14.17
C GLY A 92 -2.61 -4.34 13.68
N CYS A 93 -3.08 -5.20 14.59
CA CYS A 93 -3.95 -6.32 14.24
C CYS A 93 -5.27 -5.83 13.65
N PHE A 94 -5.57 -6.22 12.41
CA PHE A 94 -6.86 -5.95 11.79
C PHE A 94 -7.93 -6.83 12.46
N THR A 95 -9.01 -6.22 12.91
CA THR A 95 -10.14 -6.98 13.48
C THR A 95 -11.06 -7.43 12.35
N PRO A 96 -11.26 -8.75 12.12
CA PRO A 96 -12.21 -9.21 11.12
C PRO A 96 -13.61 -8.67 11.39
N GLY A 97 -14.32 -8.25 10.34
CA GLY A 97 -15.64 -7.62 10.46
C GLY A 97 -15.61 -6.09 10.55
N THR A 98 -14.44 -5.46 10.63
CA THR A 98 -14.31 -3.98 10.69
C THR A 98 -15.07 -3.25 9.56
N PHE A 99 -15.16 -3.84 8.36
CA PHE A 99 -15.85 -3.24 7.22
C PHE A 99 -17.26 -3.78 6.95
N THR A 100 -17.66 -4.87 7.61
CA THR A 100 -18.92 -5.58 7.28
C THR A 100 -19.90 -5.64 8.44
N ASN A 101 -19.42 -5.53 9.68
CA ASN A 101 -20.25 -5.66 10.87
C ASN A 101 -20.57 -4.29 11.49
N GLN A 102 -21.73 -3.74 11.15
CA GLN A 102 -22.22 -2.43 11.64
C GLN A 102 -22.49 -2.39 13.15
N ILE A 103 -22.62 -3.53 13.82
CA ILE A 103 -22.88 -3.59 15.27
C ILE A 103 -21.60 -3.30 16.08
N GLN A 104 -20.43 -3.53 15.48
CA GLN A 104 -19.15 -3.40 16.16
C GLN A 104 -18.78 -1.92 16.37
N ALA A 105 -18.28 -1.57 17.57
CA ALA A 105 -17.85 -0.20 17.88
C ALA A 105 -16.69 0.30 16.99
N ALA A 106 -15.88 -0.62 16.47
CA ALA A 106 -14.77 -0.32 15.58
C ALA A 106 -15.16 -0.34 14.09
N PHE A 107 -16.47 -0.39 13.77
CA PHE A 107 -16.96 -0.38 12.40
C PHE A 107 -16.51 0.87 11.63
N ARG A 108 -16.06 0.67 10.40
CA ARG A 108 -15.61 1.74 9.49
C ARG A 108 -16.08 1.45 8.07
N GLU A 109 -16.57 2.46 7.38
CA GLU A 109 -16.89 2.42 5.95
C GLU A 109 -16.02 3.43 5.19
N PRO A 110 -14.73 3.15 4.98
CA PRO A 110 -13.90 4.02 4.16
C PRO A 110 -14.29 3.92 2.69
N ARG A 111 -14.00 4.93 1.88
CA ARG A 111 -14.20 4.90 0.42
C ARG A 111 -12.97 4.38 -0.32
N LEU A 112 -11.80 4.62 0.27
CA LEU A 112 -10.50 4.23 -0.28
C LEU A 112 -9.62 3.65 0.82
N LEU A 113 -8.91 2.58 0.50
CA LEU A 113 -8.11 1.84 1.44
C LEU A 113 -6.67 1.72 0.93
N VAL A 114 -5.70 2.11 1.77
CA VAL A 114 -4.27 2.05 1.47
C VAL A 114 -3.62 1.00 2.37
N ILE A 115 -3.03 -0.02 1.77
CA ILE A 115 -2.40 -1.16 2.45
C ILE A 115 -0.89 -1.14 2.25
N THR A 116 -0.16 -1.53 3.29
CA THR A 116 1.31 -1.60 3.22
C THR A 116 1.88 -2.88 2.63
N ASP A 117 1.18 -4.01 2.74
CA ASP A 117 1.61 -5.29 2.19
C ASP A 117 0.40 -6.21 1.96
N PRO A 118 0.07 -6.57 0.72
CA PRO A 118 -1.11 -7.38 0.42
C PRO A 118 -1.02 -8.81 0.99
N ARG A 119 0.18 -9.33 1.24
CA ARG A 119 0.36 -10.69 1.79
C ARG A 119 0.08 -10.71 3.29
N ALA A 120 0.63 -9.73 4.02
CA ALA A 120 0.41 -9.61 5.47
C ALA A 120 -1.03 -9.17 5.78
N ASP A 121 -1.56 -8.22 5.00
CA ASP A 121 -2.86 -7.60 5.21
C ASP A 121 -3.98 -8.25 4.36
N HIS A 122 -3.83 -9.51 3.96
CA HIS A 122 -4.80 -10.21 3.09
C HIS A 122 -6.21 -10.27 3.69
N GLN A 123 -6.33 -10.35 5.02
CA GLN A 123 -7.64 -10.32 5.70
C GLN A 123 -8.38 -9.00 5.45
N THR A 124 -7.64 -7.89 5.40
CA THR A 124 -8.18 -6.57 5.08
C THR A 124 -8.64 -6.50 3.63
N LEU A 125 -7.88 -7.09 2.69
CA LEU A 125 -8.29 -7.18 1.28
C LEU A 125 -9.58 -8.00 1.10
N THR A 126 -9.69 -9.13 1.79
CA THR A 126 -10.92 -9.94 1.77
C THR A 126 -12.11 -9.19 2.37
N GLY A 127 -11.90 -8.47 3.48
CA GLY A 127 -12.95 -7.60 4.04
C GLY A 127 -13.37 -6.48 3.08
N ALA A 128 -12.40 -5.89 2.37
CA ALA A 128 -12.64 -4.83 1.41
C ALA A 128 -13.45 -5.29 0.20
N SER A 129 -13.24 -6.52 -0.28
CA SER A 129 -14.00 -7.07 -1.41
C SER A 129 -15.48 -7.30 -1.08
N TYR A 130 -15.80 -7.71 0.15
CA TYR A 130 -17.20 -7.82 0.59
C TYR A 130 -17.92 -6.48 0.69
N ALA A 131 -17.20 -5.40 0.94
CA ALA A 131 -17.74 -4.05 1.12
C ALA A 131 -17.58 -3.16 -0.14
N ASN A 132 -17.18 -3.74 -1.29
CA ASN A 132 -16.94 -3.01 -2.55
C ASN A 132 -15.98 -1.82 -2.42
N LEU A 133 -14.94 -1.96 -1.58
CA LEU A 133 -14.00 -0.89 -1.30
C LEU A 133 -12.87 -0.85 -2.35
N THR A 134 -12.50 0.36 -2.78
CA THR A 134 -11.34 0.54 -3.65
C THR A 134 -10.07 0.39 -2.83
N THR A 135 -9.17 -0.49 -3.25
CA THR A 135 -7.91 -0.78 -2.54
C THR A 135 -6.68 -0.36 -3.35
N ILE A 136 -5.71 0.21 -2.64
CA ILE A 136 -4.37 0.52 -3.11
C ILE A 136 -3.42 -0.22 -2.19
N ALA A 137 -2.46 -0.95 -2.74
CA ALA A 137 -1.48 -1.71 -1.96
C ALA A 137 -0.07 -1.40 -2.41
N LEU A 138 0.85 -1.25 -1.45
CA LEU A 138 2.27 -1.25 -1.71
C LEU A 138 2.73 -2.69 -1.92
N CYS A 139 3.15 -3.01 -3.14
CA CYS A 139 3.51 -4.36 -3.55
C CYS A 139 5.02 -4.48 -3.81
N ASN A 140 5.59 -5.61 -3.40
CA ASN A 140 6.93 -6.05 -3.77
C ASN A 140 6.86 -6.98 -4.99
N ALA A 141 8.02 -7.35 -5.55
CA ALA A 141 8.12 -8.25 -6.72
C ALA A 141 7.36 -9.59 -6.55
N ASP A 142 7.26 -10.11 -5.33
CA ASP A 142 6.63 -11.41 -4.99
C ASP A 142 5.23 -11.27 -4.36
N SER A 143 4.68 -10.06 -4.36
CA SER A 143 3.33 -9.78 -3.86
C SER A 143 2.26 -10.23 -4.87
N PRO A 144 1.20 -10.90 -4.42
CA PRO A 144 0.06 -11.21 -5.28
C PRO A 144 -0.73 -9.92 -5.59
N LEU A 145 -1.19 -9.77 -6.83
CA LEU A 145 -2.09 -8.70 -7.27
C LEU A 145 -3.54 -9.19 -7.44
#